data_AF-A0A3D0D1T7-F1
#
_entry.id   AF-A0A3D0D1T7-F1
#
_cell.length_a   1.000
_cell.length_b   1.000
_cell.length_c   1.000
_cell.angle_alpha   90.00
_cell.angle_beta   90.00
_cell.angle_gamma   90.00
#
_symmetry.space_group_name_H-M   'P 1'
#
loop_
_entity.id
_entity.type
_entity.pdbx_description
1 polymer ?
#
loop_
_entity_poly.entity_id
_entity_poly.type
_entity_poly.pdbx_seq_one_letter_code
_entity_poly.pdbx_strand_id
1 'polypeptide(L)'
;MVRGVVGKWIALAAVLVSFVLLVANKVLVPPVAQSQGESGIFELRQGVLSGTDGSPGRLYNGSIDTYIDRWFLPNKPHGNDETLALRAPDIRSILIRYRELPPLPPGTQVQQATLEFFSIAPAPNNLSIRTTLLLHEWDPETADWHSAAKEQPWGQAGASGTEDVGDQAVGIVTVPARQPSVQLDVSEAVRLWYESPGTNYGLLISAFGSVATEYRFISNDSRLLDLRPRLTIVYGPPIPTPTRTATPTAIPTKTPLPPRSYGHYMDQFQQGRAGYDGTSDTFITAWGPVGVPNGASARLEVRQGNIKNTLIRFELPQFSPGAVLSKATLVLDVATCGNCNPMSAQVYEVLRPWDASKATFQLTGLGIEQWGRAGATAPGIDRAESPVTVVLLPRQFDSSGVAPVELDITPLVRKWLVSPDTNHGLLISGGGDVSVEYSFVSSEDVVIERRPLLRIESEIPTPMPTEIPTGTPTGSPTPRSTPTLTSTPTDIPTLPSTVTPTPPPESALRERLQRIDQRNNLFALIFREMLAAVAAYRDEAP
;
A
#
# COMPACT_ATOMS: atom_id res chain seq x y z
N MET A 1 20.79 3.81 75.52
CA MET A 1 21.42 2.83 74.60
C MET A 1 20.47 1.73 74.09
N VAL A 2 19.38 1.38 74.77
CA VAL A 2 18.46 0.30 74.32
C VAL A 2 17.51 0.71 73.17
N ARG A 3 17.20 2.01 72.99
CA ARG A 3 16.34 2.49 71.88
C ARG A 3 17.00 2.51 70.50
N GLY A 4 18.34 2.61 70.42
CA GLY A 4 19.07 2.65 69.14
C GLY A 4 19.27 1.28 68.50
N VAL A 5 19.18 0.21 69.29
CA VAL A 5 19.35 -1.17 68.81
C VAL A 5 18.05 -1.69 68.20
N VAL A 6 16.89 -1.40 68.81
CA VAL A 6 15.58 -1.85 68.31
C VAL A 6 15.23 -1.22 66.96
N GLY A 7 15.57 0.06 66.73
CA GLY A 7 15.35 0.71 65.42
C GLY A 7 16.18 0.10 64.29
N LYS A 8 17.40 -0.39 64.58
CA LYS A 8 18.25 -1.07 63.60
C LYS A 8 17.75 -2.47 63.24
N TRP A 9 17.14 -3.19 64.18
CA TRP A 9 16.54 -4.50 63.91
C TRP A 9 15.24 -4.42 63.11
N ILE A 10 14.44 -3.35 63.29
CA ILE A 10 13.21 -3.12 62.50
C ILE A 10 13.56 -2.73 61.06
N ALA A 11 14.59 -1.90 60.86
CA ALA A 11 15.08 -1.57 59.51
C ALA A 11 15.66 -2.79 58.78
N LEU A 12 16.39 -3.67 59.48
CA LEU A 12 16.93 -4.90 58.90
C LEU A 12 15.82 -5.91 58.57
N ALA A 13 14.77 -6.00 59.39
CA ALA A 13 13.59 -6.83 59.12
C ALA A 13 12.77 -6.30 57.93
N ALA A 14 12.63 -4.99 57.78
CA ALA A 14 11.99 -4.38 56.61
C ALA A 14 12.76 -4.65 55.32
N VAL A 15 14.10 -4.55 55.35
CA VAL A 15 14.95 -4.89 54.19
C VAL A 15 14.92 -6.38 53.88
N LEU A 16 14.87 -7.27 54.88
CA LEU A 16 14.73 -8.71 54.64
C LEU A 16 13.35 -9.09 54.10
N VAL A 17 12.27 -8.47 54.58
CA VAL A 17 10.91 -8.71 54.08
C VAL A 17 10.75 -8.14 52.66
N SER A 18 11.35 -6.99 52.35
CA SER A 18 11.43 -6.48 50.98
C SER A 18 12.29 -7.36 50.07
N PHE A 19 13.38 -7.95 50.56
CA PHE A 19 14.22 -8.87 49.78
C PHE A 19 13.56 -10.25 49.57
N VAL A 20 12.83 -10.75 50.57
CA VAL A 20 12.04 -11.99 50.45
C VAL A 20 10.81 -11.78 49.56
N LEU A 21 10.17 -10.60 49.57
CA LEU A 21 9.13 -10.25 48.59
C LEU A 21 9.71 -10.01 47.18
N LEU A 22 10.95 -9.52 47.04
CA LEU A 22 11.62 -9.36 45.76
C LEU A 22 12.08 -10.70 45.16
N VAL A 23 12.38 -11.69 46.01
CA VAL A 23 12.83 -13.05 45.60
C VAL A 23 11.66 -14.03 45.49
N ALA A 24 10.59 -13.89 46.28
CA ALA A 24 9.40 -14.73 46.19
C ALA A 24 8.48 -14.37 45.00
N ASN A 25 8.60 -13.16 44.43
CA ASN A 25 7.91 -12.80 43.19
C ASN A 25 8.65 -13.28 41.91
N LYS A 26 9.72 -14.08 42.06
CA LYS A 26 10.52 -14.62 40.94
C LYS A 26 10.35 -16.10 40.67
N VAL A 27 9.41 -16.80 41.31
CA VAL A 27 9.17 -18.23 41.01
C VAL A 27 7.66 -18.49 40.92
N LEU A 28 7.24 -19.01 39.76
CA LEU A 28 5.88 -19.43 39.37
C LEU A 28 4.92 -18.33 38.85
N VAL A 29 5.35 -17.65 37.79
CA VAL A 29 4.45 -17.33 36.67
C VAL A 29 5.03 -18.02 35.43
N PRO A 30 4.28 -18.89 34.73
CA PRO A 30 4.77 -19.46 33.47
C PRO A 30 5.09 -18.32 32.49
N PRO A 31 6.13 -18.42 31.64
CA PRO A 31 6.46 -17.35 30.73
C PRO A 31 5.40 -17.30 29.62
N VAL A 32 4.35 -16.53 29.84
CA VAL A 32 3.55 -15.92 28.77
C VAL A 32 3.65 -14.41 28.95
N ALA A 33 4.85 -13.92 28.72
CA ALA A 33 5.06 -12.57 28.22
C ALA A 33 5.92 -12.73 26.96
N GLN A 34 5.27 -13.13 25.86
CA GLN A 34 5.76 -12.68 24.56
C GLN A 34 5.74 -11.15 24.65
N SER A 35 6.88 -10.50 24.50
CA SER A 35 6.97 -9.05 24.32
C SER A 35 5.94 -8.68 23.26
N GLN A 36 4.89 -7.94 23.66
CA GLN A 36 3.96 -7.37 22.69
C GLN A 36 4.77 -6.53 21.72
N GLY A 37 4.51 -6.66 20.41
CA GLY A 37 5.32 -6.07 19.35
C GLY A 37 5.63 -4.60 19.59
N GLU A 38 6.86 -4.33 20.03
CA GLU A 38 7.38 -2.97 20.14
C GLU A 38 7.73 -2.46 18.74
N SER A 39 7.36 -1.21 18.45
CA SER A 39 7.81 -0.53 17.24
C SER A 39 9.30 -0.29 17.30
N GLY A 40 9.96 -0.34 16.15
CA GLY A 40 11.38 -0.06 16.06
C GLY A 40 11.81 0.28 14.65
N ILE A 41 13.11 0.51 14.51
CA ILE A 41 13.73 0.95 13.26
C ILE A 41 14.94 0.08 12.99
N PHE A 42 15.08 -0.40 11.75
CA PHE A 42 16.35 -0.89 11.23
C PHE A 42 16.95 0.15 10.29
N GLU A 43 18.21 0.52 10.49
CA GLU A 43 18.99 1.30 9.52
C GLU A 43 20.10 0.43 8.93
N LEU A 44 20.00 0.11 7.65
CA LEU A 44 20.92 -0.77 6.94
C LEU A 44 21.79 0.06 6.00
N ARG A 45 23.11 -0.11 6.12
CA ARG A 45 24.13 0.62 5.37
C ARG A 45 25.41 -0.20 5.30
N GLN A 46 25.99 -0.33 4.11
CA GLN A 46 27.14 -1.23 3.90
C GLN A 46 28.33 -0.85 4.79
N GLY A 47 28.82 -1.80 5.59
CA GLY A 47 29.98 -1.64 6.47
C GLY A 47 29.74 -0.78 7.71
N VAL A 48 28.49 -0.45 8.06
CA VAL A 48 28.12 0.33 9.25
C VAL A 48 27.34 -0.55 10.24
N LEU A 49 27.51 -0.31 11.55
CA LEU A 49 26.80 -1.03 12.61
C LEU A 49 25.30 -0.67 12.57
N SER A 50 24.41 -1.64 12.31
CA SER A 50 22.96 -1.44 12.38
C SER A 50 22.40 -1.88 13.74
N GLY A 51 21.93 -0.93 14.55
CA GLY A 51 21.28 -1.21 15.85
C GLY A 51 19.79 -0.87 15.81
N THR A 52 18.98 -1.59 16.60
CA THR A 52 17.53 -1.36 16.74
C THR A 52 17.17 -0.23 17.70
N ASP A 53 18.11 0.21 18.54
CA ASP A 53 17.86 1.07 19.72
C ASP A 53 19.06 1.95 20.15
N GLY A 54 20.08 2.11 19.29
CA GLY A 54 21.30 2.85 19.62
C GLY A 54 22.34 2.07 20.44
N SER A 55 22.13 0.78 20.68
CA SER A 55 23.20 -0.13 21.14
C SER A 55 24.16 -0.50 19.98
N PRO A 56 25.39 -0.99 20.26
CA PRO A 56 26.34 -1.37 19.21
C PRO A 56 25.75 -2.48 18.32
N GLY A 57 25.33 -2.09 17.11
CA GLY A 57 24.74 -2.98 16.13
C GLY A 57 25.71 -4.01 15.54
N ARG A 58 25.21 -4.92 14.72
CA ARG A 58 26.07 -5.78 13.87
C ARG A 58 26.43 -5.01 12.60
N LEU A 59 27.67 -5.17 12.10
CA LEU A 59 28.04 -4.64 10.78
C LEU A 59 27.11 -5.24 9.71
N TYR A 60 26.48 -4.39 8.91
CA TYR A 60 25.68 -4.82 7.78
C TYR A 60 26.52 -4.87 6.51
N ASN A 61 26.74 -6.07 5.95
CA ASN A 61 27.52 -6.27 4.71
C ASN A 61 26.67 -6.82 3.55
N GLY A 62 25.35 -6.76 3.68
CA GLY A 62 24.40 -7.32 2.72
C GLY A 62 24.03 -6.40 1.55
N SER A 63 24.52 -5.16 1.52
CA SER A 63 24.19 -4.23 0.42
C SER A 63 25.17 -4.39 -0.74
N ILE A 64 24.63 -4.48 -1.95
CA ILE A 64 25.38 -4.43 -3.20
C ILE A 64 24.75 -3.41 -4.13
N ASP A 65 25.56 -2.72 -4.92
CA ASP A 65 25.10 -1.84 -5.98
C ASP A 65 26.03 -1.84 -7.19
N THR A 66 25.50 -1.34 -8.31
CA THR A 66 26.25 -1.00 -9.52
C THR A 66 25.39 -0.06 -10.35
N TYR A 67 25.92 0.45 -11.46
CA TYR A 67 25.10 1.09 -12.48
C TYR A 67 25.43 0.53 -13.86
N ILE A 68 24.43 0.46 -14.72
CA ILE A 68 24.56 0.00 -16.10
C ILE A 68 24.53 1.21 -17.03
N ASP A 69 25.38 1.21 -18.06
CA ASP A 69 25.63 2.37 -18.92
C ASP A 69 25.57 2.02 -20.40
N ARG A 70 24.64 2.65 -21.12
CA ARG A 70 24.44 2.46 -22.56
C ARG A 70 25.57 3.01 -23.44
N TRP A 71 26.38 3.96 -22.94
CA TRP A 71 27.30 4.72 -23.79
C TRP A 71 28.70 4.13 -23.93
N PHE A 72 29.12 3.20 -23.08
CA PHE A 72 30.44 2.58 -23.20
C PHE A 72 30.39 1.33 -24.08
N LEU A 73 31.27 1.28 -25.09
CA LEU A 73 31.53 0.10 -25.92
C LEU A 73 33.04 -0.22 -25.91
N PRO A 74 33.47 -1.45 -25.55
CA PRO A 74 32.63 -2.52 -24.98
C PRO A 74 32.03 -2.07 -23.65
N ASN A 75 30.83 -2.58 -23.32
CA ASN A 75 30.18 -2.22 -22.06
C ASN A 75 31.11 -2.52 -20.90
N LYS A 76 31.08 -1.65 -19.90
CA LYS A 76 31.96 -1.74 -18.74
C LYS A 76 31.10 -2.02 -17.51
N PRO A 77 31.40 -3.06 -16.71
CA PRO A 77 30.83 -3.21 -15.38
C PRO A 77 31.32 -2.11 -14.44
N HIS A 78 30.45 -1.67 -13.53
CA HIS A 78 30.69 -0.54 -12.64
C HIS A 78 30.55 -0.86 -11.15
N GLY A 79 30.43 -2.13 -10.75
CA GLY A 79 30.19 -2.50 -9.35
C GLY A 79 31.39 -2.35 -8.41
N ASN A 80 32.48 -1.72 -8.84
CA ASN A 80 33.59 -1.31 -7.98
C ASN A 80 33.78 0.22 -7.96
N ASP A 81 32.93 0.97 -8.67
CA ASP A 81 33.04 2.43 -8.72
C ASP A 81 32.50 3.03 -7.41
N GLU A 82 33.20 4.02 -6.83
CA GLU A 82 32.75 4.72 -5.60
C GLU A 82 31.49 5.60 -5.81
N THR A 83 30.95 5.64 -7.03
CA THR A 83 29.81 6.49 -7.40
C THR A 83 28.85 5.75 -8.33
N LEU A 84 27.55 5.93 -8.09
CA LEU A 84 26.48 5.47 -8.95
C LEU A 84 26.03 6.60 -9.87
N ALA A 85 25.88 6.32 -11.16
CA ALA A 85 25.40 7.30 -12.12
C ALA A 85 23.99 6.96 -12.60
N LEU A 86 23.12 7.97 -12.60
CA LEU A 86 21.73 7.87 -13.04
C LEU A 86 21.45 8.99 -14.04
N ARG A 87 20.95 8.65 -15.24
CA ARG A 87 20.83 9.63 -16.32
C ARG A 87 19.60 9.44 -17.18
N ALA A 88 18.82 10.52 -17.31
CA ALA A 88 17.72 10.63 -18.26
C ALA A 88 18.19 11.10 -19.65
N PRO A 89 17.50 10.69 -20.73
CA PRO A 89 16.51 9.60 -20.77
C PRO A 89 17.19 8.22 -20.84
N ASP A 90 16.92 7.35 -19.87
CA ASP A 90 17.28 5.91 -19.84
C ASP A 90 18.67 5.57 -20.42
N ILE A 91 19.69 6.37 -20.04
CA ILE A 91 21.08 6.13 -20.45
C ILE A 91 21.86 5.36 -19.39
N ARG A 92 21.63 5.71 -18.12
CA ARG A 92 22.28 5.09 -16.96
C ARG A 92 21.23 4.77 -15.92
N SER A 93 21.26 3.54 -15.42
CA SER A 93 20.34 3.04 -14.41
C SER A 93 21.12 2.39 -13.28
N ILE A 94 20.61 2.49 -12.05
CA ILE A 94 21.24 1.93 -10.85
C ILE A 94 20.58 0.60 -10.52
N LEU A 95 21.40 -0.39 -10.19
CA LEU A 95 20.98 -1.65 -9.58
C LEU A 95 21.40 -1.62 -8.12
N ILE A 96 20.49 -1.93 -7.20
CA ILE A 96 20.80 -1.96 -5.76
C ILE A 96 20.02 -3.06 -5.06
N ARG A 97 20.65 -3.76 -4.12
CA ARG A 97 20.00 -4.83 -3.35
C ARG A 97 20.52 -4.85 -1.92
N TYR A 98 19.59 -5.03 -0.98
CA TYR A 98 19.87 -5.27 0.43
C TYR A 98 19.54 -6.74 0.75
N ARG A 99 20.58 -7.58 0.80
CA ARG A 99 20.48 -9.00 1.12
C ARG A 99 20.31 -9.20 2.63
N GLU A 100 19.71 -10.33 3.02
CA GLU A 100 19.62 -10.74 4.43
C GLU A 100 19.04 -9.65 5.35
N LEU A 101 17.83 -9.17 5.03
CA LEU A 101 17.14 -8.21 5.89
C LEU A 101 17.01 -8.76 7.32
N PRO A 102 17.20 -7.93 8.37
CA PRO A 102 17.05 -8.39 9.74
C PRO A 102 15.65 -8.95 9.99
N PRO A 103 15.49 -10.08 10.69
CA PRO A 103 14.18 -10.63 10.97
C PRO A 103 13.35 -9.64 11.81
N LEU A 104 12.08 -9.46 11.45
CA LEU A 104 11.17 -8.63 12.23
C LEU A 104 10.86 -9.28 13.59
N PRO A 105 10.73 -8.50 14.68
CA PRO A 105 10.23 -9.03 15.94
C PRO A 105 8.85 -9.68 15.80
N PRO A 106 8.54 -10.74 16.55
CA PRO A 106 7.23 -11.40 16.49
C PRO A 106 6.07 -10.44 16.68
N GLY A 107 5.05 -10.54 15.83
CA GLY A 107 3.85 -9.70 15.91
C GLY A 107 4.06 -8.28 15.40
N THR A 108 5.15 -8.00 14.67
CA THR A 108 5.37 -6.74 13.97
C THR A 108 5.30 -6.91 12.45
N GLN A 109 5.06 -5.81 11.74
CA GLN A 109 5.08 -5.72 10.29
C GLN A 109 5.83 -4.45 9.86
N VAL A 110 6.29 -4.41 8.61
CA VAL A 110 6.85 -3.19 8.02
C VAL A 110 5.75 -2.14 7.89
N GLN A 111 5.94 -1.01 8.56
CA GLN A 111 5.06 0.16 8.43
C GLN A 111 5.52 1.02 7.27
N GLN A 112 6.82 1.31 7.22
CA GLN A 112 7.44 2.13 6.19
C GLN A 112 8.85 1.62 5.91
N ALA A 113 9.28 1.68 4.65
CA ALA A 113 10.68 1.53 4.29
C ALA A 113 11.11 2.65 3.32
N THR A 114 12.25 3.25 3.60
CA THR A 114 12.79 4.38 2.82
C THR A 114 14.23 4.09 2.44
N LEU A 115 14.51 4.14 1.13
CA LEU A 115 15.85 4.07 0.58
C LEU A 115 16.36 5.48 0.29
N GLU A 116 17.49 5.84 0.87
CA GLU A 116 18.10 7.16 0.72
C GLU A 116 19.45 7.08 0.00
N PHE A 117 19.64 7.98 -0.97
CA PHE A 117 20.90 8.20 -1.70
C PHE A 117 21.43 9.60 -1.46
N PHE A 118 22.76 9.75 -1.43
CA PHE A 118 23.43 11.05 -1.29
C PHE A 118 24.12 11.43 -2.60
N SER A 119 23.86 12.65 -3.08
CA SER A 119 24.41 13.18 -4.31
C SER A 119 25.74 13.89 -4.07
N ILE A 120 26.75 13.59 -4.88
CA ILE A 120 28.06 14.28 -4.83
C ILE A 120 28.17 15.46 -5.80
N ALA A 121 27.24 15.54 -6.76
CA ALA A 121 27.21 16.57 -7.79
C ALA A 121 25.76 16.75 -8.26
N PRO A 122 24.91 17.43 -7.48
CA PRO A 122 23.50 17.47 -7.78
C PRO A 122 23.26 18.36 -9.01
N ALA A 123 22.53 17.81 -9.98
CA ALA A 123 22.38 18.43 -11.30
C ALA A 123 21.57 19.73 -11.22
N PRO A 124 21.78 20.68 -12.16
CA PRO A 124 21.02 21.94 -12.18
C PRO A 124 19.56 21.78 -12.58
N ASN A 125 19.14 20.58 -12.99
CA ASN A 125 17.81 20.27 -13.49
C ASN A 125 17.14 19.21 -12.62
N ASN A 126 15.81 19.16 -12.68
CA ASN A 126 15.05 18.08 -12.08
C ASN A 126 15.34 16.76 -12.82
N LEU A 127 15.23 15.65 -12.10
CA LEU A 127 15.37 14.30 -12.64
C LEU A 127 14.16 13.46 -12.22
N SER A 128 13.40 12.95 -13.17
CA SER A 128 12.32 11.99 -12.88
C SER A 128 12.88 10.59 -12.84
N ILE A 129 12.60 9.88 -11.76
CA ILE A 129 13.14 8.56 -11.44
C ILE A 129 11.99 7.58 -11.25
N ARG A 130 12.13 6.38 -11.79
CA ARG A 130 11.27 5.24 -11.56
C ARG A 130 12.07 4.15 -10.85
N THR A 131 11.44 3.49 -9.89
CA THR A 131 11.99 2.36 -9.15
C THR A 131 11.14 1.13 -9.44
N THR A 132 11.74 0.04 -9.92
CA THR A 132 11.07 -1.25 -10.21
C THR A 132 11.81 -2.37 -9.48
N LEU A 133 11.10 -3.47 -9.19
CA LEU A 133 11.72 -4.69 -8.68
C LEU A 133 12.55 -5.34 -9.79
N LEU A 134 13.72 -5.88 -9.46
CA LEU A 134 14.41 -6.84 -10.33
C LEU A 134 13.80 -8.23 -10.12
N LEU A 135 13.69 -9.02 -11.19
CA LEU A 135 13.05 -10.34 -11.15
C LEU A 135 14.02 -11.52 -11.18
N HIS A 136 15.32 -11.26 -11.37
CA HIS A 136 16.34 -12.29 -11.33
C HIS A 136 17.67 -11.78 -10.77
N GLU A 137 18.55 -12.73 -10.49
CA GLU A 137 19.90 -12.47 -9.98
C GLU A 137 20.75 -11.65 -10.97
N TRP A 138 21.63 -10.85 -10.40
CA TRP A 138 22.63 -10.05 -11.11
C TRP A 138 23.90 -9.97 -10.26
N ASP A 139 25.03 -9.74 -10.92
CA ASP A 139 26.35 -9.70 -10.28
C ASP A 139 26.96 -8.30 -10.43
N PRO A 140 27.20 -7.55 -9.35
CA PRO A 140 27.76 -6.19 -9.43
C PRO A 140 29.08 -6.13 -10.19
N GLU A 141 29.92 -7.18 -10.11
CA GLU A 141 31.24 -7.19 -10.74
C GLU A 141 31.18 -7.36 -12.26
N THR A 142 30.10 -7.95 -12.78
CA THR A 142 30.00 -8.31 -14.21
C THR A 142 28.75 -7.78 -14.91
N ALA A 143 27.79 -7.23 -14.17
CA ALA A 143 26.60 -6.59 -14.72
C ALA A 143 26.99 -5.35 -15.54
N ASP A 144 26.48 -5.30 -16.77
CA ASP A 144 26.63 -4.19 -17.69
C ASP A 144 25.31 -3.90 -18.42
N TRP A 145 25.31 -3.02 -19.41
CA TRP A 145 24.08 -2.67 -20.15
C TRP A 145 23.41 -3.86 -20.85
N HIS A 146 24.14 -4.87 -21.27
CA HIS A 146 23.61 -6.01 -22.02
C HIS A 146 23.54 -7.30 -21.21
N SER A 147 24.29 -7.41 -20.12
CA SER A 147 24.37 -8.62 -19.29
C SER A 147 24.13 -8.34 -17.82
N ALA A 148 23.32 -9.18 -17.18
CA ALA A 148 23.03 -9.12 -15.74
C ALA A 148 24.15 -9.72 -14.89
N ALA A 149 24.83 -10.71 -15.44
CA ALA A 149 26.03 -11.33 -14.91
C ALA A 149 26.84 -11.91 -16.06
N LYS A 150 28.04 -12.42 -15.78
CA LYS A 150 28.88 -13.10 -16.76
C LYS A 150 28.09 -14.18 -17.51
N GLU A 151 28.06 -14.07 -18.84
CA GLU A 151 27.37 -15.00 -19.76
C GLU A 151 25.84 -15.10 -19.53
N GLN A 152 25.25 -14.16 -18.80
CA GLN A 152 23.82 -14.06 -18.54
C GLN A 152 23.30 -12.72 -19.07
N PRO A 153 22.76 -12.67 -20.30
CA PRO A 153 22.22 -11.44 -20.86
C PRO A 153 20.98 -11.00 -20.07
N TRP A 154 20.73 -9.69 -20.04
CA TRP A 154 19.37 -9.21 -19.77
C TRP A 154 18.44 -9.68 -20.89
N GLY A 155 17.17 -9.90 -20.57
CA GLY A 155 16.10 -10.12 -21.55
C GLY A 155 16.05 -8.99 -22.58
N GLN A 156 16.19 -7.75 -22.10
CA GLN A 156 16.48 -6.60 -22.94
C GLN A 156 17.56 -5.71 -22.32
N ALA A 157 18.48 -5.23 -23.17
CA ALA A 157 19.57 -4.37 -22.75
C ALA A 157 19.06 -3.13 -21.97
N GLY A 158 19.67 -2.85 -20.83
CA GLY A 158 19.22 -1.86 -19.85
C GLY A 158 18.37 -2.43 -18.72
N ALA A 159 18.32 -3.77 -18.57
CA ALA A 159 17.41 -4.48 -17.66
C ALA A 159 15.95 -4.05 -17.90
N SER A 160 15.56 -3.91 -19.17
CA SER A 160 14.27 -3.34 -19.56
C SER A 160 13.29 -4.39 -20.10
N GLY A 161 13.66 -5.67 -20.07
CA GLY A 161 12.81 -6.77 -20.49
C GLY A 161 11.74 -7.03 -19.43
N THR A 162 10.60 -7.57 -19.86
CA THR A 162 9.50 -7.99 -18.98
C THR A 162 9.90 -9.11 -18.00
N GLU A 163 10.97 -9.82 -18.32
CA GLU A 163 11.59 -10.86 -17.52
C GLU A 163 12.68 -10.31 -16.58
N ASP A 164 13.18 -9.10 -16.81
CA ASP A 164 14.26 -8.48 -16.04
C ASP A 164 13.71 -7.72 -14.82
N VAL A 165 12.57 -7.05 -15.01
CA VAL A 165 11.96 -6.16 -14.02
C VAL A 165 10.47 -6.40 -13.86
N GLY A 166 9.97 -6.12 -12.66
CA GLY A 166 8.53 -6.19 -12.37
C GLY A 166 7.75 -5.23 -13.26
N ASP A 167 6.55 -5.67 -13.67
CA ASP A 167 5.63 -4.91 -14.55
C ASP A 167 5.16 -3.57 -13.97
N GLN A 168 5.47 -3.30 -12.70
CA GLN A 168 5.01 -2.16 -11.92
C GLN A 168 6.19 -1.45 -11.26
N ALA A 169 6.16 -0.12 -11.26
CA ALA A 169 7.07 0.67 -10.46
C ALA A 169 6.62 0.66 -9.00
N VAL A 170 7.52 0.30 -8.09
CA VAL A 170 7.29 0.40 -6.64
C VAL A 170 7.39 1.85 -6.14
N GLY A 171 7.95 2.75 -6.96
CA GLY A 171 8.00 4.18 -6.66
C GLY A 171 8.38 5.03 -7.88
N ILE A 172 7.83 6.24 -7.95
CA ILE A 172 8.19 7.26 -8.94
C ILE A 172 8.41 8.58 -8.19
N VAL A 173 9.56 9.22 -8.41
CA VAL A 173 9.96 10.45 -7.71
C VAL A 173 10.58 11.42 -8.70
N THR A 174 10.22 12.70 -8.59
CA THR A 174 10.97 13.78 -9.24
C THR A 174 11.96 14.36 -8.25
N VAL A 175 13.24 14.18 -8.52
CA VAL A 175 14.34 14.77 -7.75
C VAL A 175 14.49 16.23 -8.17
N PRO A 176 14.29 17.20 -7.26
CA PRO A 176 14.47 18.62 -7.59
C PRO A 176 15.90 18.93 -8.00
N ALA A 177 16.08 19.95 -8.83
CA ALA A 177 17.38 20.51 -9.14
C ALA A 177 18.20 20.78 -7.87
N ARG A 178 19.49 20.42 -7.91
CA ARG A 178 20.47 20.65 -6.83
C ARG A 178 20.13 19.92 -5.52
N GLN A 179 19.31 18.88 -5.58
CA GLN A 179 18.94 18.09 -4.40
C GLN A 179 20.14 17.27 -3.87
N PRO A 180 20.55 17.44 -2.60
CA PRO A 180 21.73 16.77 -2.02
C PRO A 180 21.46 15.31 -1.60
N SER A 181 20.22 14.94 -1.33
CA SER A 181 19.82 13.56 -1.05
C SER A 181 18.45 13.23 -1.63
N VAL A 182 18.28 11.98 -2.06
CA VAL A 182 17.06 11.46 -2.67
C VAL A 182 16.52 10.35 -1.80
N GLN A 183 15.23 10.44 -1.46
CA GLN A 183 14.53 9.42 -0.69
C GLN A 183 13.47 8.76 -1.58
N LEU A 184 13.47 7.43 -1.57
CA LEU A 184 12.53 6.60 -2.30
C LEU A 184 11.72 5.80 -1.29
N ASP A 185 10.40 5.83 -1.40
CA ASP A 185 9.54 4.89 -0.69
C ASP A 185 9.67 3.51 -1.34
N VAL A 186 10.15 2.55 -0.57
CA VAL A 186 10.33 1.15 -0.99
C VAL A 186 9.57 0.21 -0.05
N SER A 187 8.57 0.72 0.67
CA SER A 187 7.79 -0.03 1.66
C SER A 187 7.18 -1.30 1.08
N GLU A 188 6.66 -1.23 -0.16
CA GLU A 188 6.07 -2.38 -0.83
C GLU A 188 7.10 -3.45 -1.17
N ALA A 189 8.24 -3.06 -1.75
CA ALA A 189 9.33 -3.97 -2.04
C ALA A 189 9.82 -4.70 -0.78
N VAL A 190 10.04 -3.95 0.30
CA VAL A 190 10.51 -4.52 1.57
C VAL A 190 9.47 -5.43 2.22
N ARG A 191 8.17 -5.09 2.17
CA ARG A 191 7.09 -6.00 2.62
C ARG A 191 7.11 -7.32 1.85
N LEU A 192 7.19 -7.26 0.52
CA LEU A 192 7.27 -8.45 -0.33
C LEU A 192 8.50 -9.32 0.01
N TRP A 193 9.64 -8.71 0.29
CA TRP A 193 10.85 -9.43 0.67
C TRP A 193 10.78 -10.06 2.07
N TYR A 194 9.99 -9.52 3.01
CA TYR A 194 9.73 -10.18 4.29
C TYR A 194 8.73 -11.34 4.16
N GLU A 195 7.73 -11.20 3.28
CA GLU A 195 6.75 -12.24 3.01
C GLU A 195 7.36 -13.41 2.21
N SER A 196 8.22 -13.10 1.24
CA SER A 196 8.89 -14.05 0.37
C SER A 196 10.37 -13.68 0.18
N PRO A 197 11.25 -14.02 1.13
CA PRO A 197 12.67 -13.64 1.08
C PRO A 197 13.42 -14.07 -0.19
N GLY A 198 12.95 -15.14 -0.85
CA GLY A 198 13.53 -15.65 -2.10
C GLY A 198 13.29 -14.77 -3.34
N THR A 199 12.42 -13.75 -3.27
CA THR A 199 12.14 -12.85 -4.40
C THR A 199 12.92 -11.54 -4.33
N ASN A 200 13.72 -11.35 -3.28
CA ASN A 200 14.54 -10.15 -3.15
C ASN A 200 15.72 -10.21 -4.10
N TYR A 201 15.56 -9.74 -5.33
CA TYR A 201 16.66 -9.51 -6.28
C TYR A 201 17.11 -8.05 -6.33
N GLY A 202 16.50 -7.19 -5.52
CA GLY A 202 16.80 -5.77 -5.45
C GLY A 202 15.92 -4.90 -6.36
N LEU A 203 16.42 -3.72 -6.66
CA LEU A 203 15.71 -2.66 -7.35
C LEU A 203 16.51 -2.19 -8.56
N LEU A 204 15.81 -1.96 -9.66
CA LEU A 204 16.27 -1.11 -10.75
C LEU A 204 15.75 0.31 -10.51
N ILE A 205 16.65 1.28 -10.57
CA ILE A 205 16.32 2.70 -10.51
C ILE A 205 16.72 3.31 -11.86
N SER A 206 15.73 3.69 -12.65
CA SER A 206 15.91 4.30 -13.98
C SER A 206 15.45 5.74 -13.99
N ALA A 207 16.04 6.55 -14.85
CA ALA A 207 15.68 7.96 -14.99
C ALA A 207 15.09 8.25 -16.37
N PHE A 208 13.91 8.85 -16.36
CA PHE A 208 13.14 9.14 -17.56
C PHE A 208 12.85 10.63 -17.69
N GLY A 209 12.34 11.04 -18.86
CA GLY A 209 11.98 12.43 -19.16
C GLY A 209 12.77 13.02 -20.33
N SER A 210 12.31 14.16 -20.85
CA SER A 210 12.85 14.78 -22.06
C SER A 210 14.09 15.66 -21.83
N VAL A 211 14.39 16.01 -20.57
CA VAL A 211 15.56 16.83 -20.22
C VAL A 211 16.73 15.93 -19.87
N ALA A 212 17.80 16.04 -20.65
CA ALA A 212 19.03 15.30 -20.41
C ALA A 212 19.72 15.79 -19.12
N THR A 213 19.62 14.97 -18.08
CA THR A 213 20.09 15.30 -16.74
C THR A 213 20.73 14.07 -16.12
N GLU A 214 21.88 14.24 -15.48
CA GLU A 214 22.59 13.18 -14.77
C GLU A 214 22.80 13.56 -13.32
N TYR A 215 22.50 12.61 -12.43
CA TYR A 215 22.88 12.67 -11.02
C TYR A 215 23.95 11.62 -10.75
N ARG A 216 24.89 11.97 -9.87
CA ARG A 216 25.87 11.05 -9.32
C ARG A 216 25.64 10.89 -7.84
N PHE A 217 25.42 9.65 -7.42
CA PHE A 217 25.21 9.28 -6.04
C PHE A 217 26.42 8.53 -5.50
N ILE A 218 26.54 8.48 -4.19
CA ILE A 218 27.55 7.68 -3.49
C ILE A 218 27.15 6.21 -3.57
N SER A 219 28.10 5.32 -3.91
CA SER A 219 27.90 3.86 -3.95
C SER A 219 28.25 3.19 -2.62
N ASN A 220 27.93 1.90 -2.50
CA ASN A 220 28.30 1.04 -1.39
C ASN A 220 29.81 0.82 -1.27
N ASP A 221 30.57 0.99 -2.34
CA ASP A 221 32.04 0.88 -2.35
C ASP A 221 32.74 2.17 -1.92
N SER A 222 32.02 3.28 -1.83
CA SER A 222 32.60 4.56 -1.45
C SER A 222 33.26 4.50 -0.08
N ARG A 223 34.44 5.10 0.06
CA ARG A 223 35.09 5.34 1.36
C ARG A 223 34.30 6.23 2.33
N LEU A 224 33.26 6.94 1.85
CA LEU A 224 32.41 7.80 2.67
C LEU A 224 31.27 6.98 3.29
N LEU A 225 31.59 6.18 4.31
CA LEU A 225 30.67 5.20 4.93
C LEU A 225 29.30 5.82 5.30
N ASP A 226 29.32 6.99 5.94
CA ASP A 226 28.12 7.69 6.42
C ASP A 226 27.21 8.24 5.31
N LEU A 227 27.69 8.24 4.07
CA LEU A 227 26.95 8.75 2.90
C LEU A 227 26.67 7.70 1.82
N ARG A 228 27.06 6.44 2.03
CA ARG A 228 26.56 5.28 1.26
C ARG A 228 25.03 5.23 1.17
N PRO A 229 24.42 4.46 0.27
CA PRO A 229 22.98 4.24 0.30
C PRO A 229 22.52 3.71 1.67
N ARG A 230 21.36 4.17 2.15
CA ARG A 230 20.76 3.74 3.42
C ARG A 230 19.34 3.25 3.23
N LEU A 231 19.04 2.05 3.72
CA LEU A 231 17.67 1.55 3.83
C LEU A 231 17.21 1.65 5.29
N THR A 232 16.19 2.46 5.54
CA THR A 232 15.53 2.57 6.84
C THR A 232 14.20 1.82 6.80
N ILE A 233 13.99 0.90 7.74
CA ILE A 233 12.76 0.11 7.87
C ILE A 233 12.13 0.42 9.23
N VAL A 234 10.98 1.08 9.21
CA VAL A 234 10.14 1.28 10.40
C VAL A 234 9.19 0.11 10.49
N TYR A 235 9.23 -0.61 11.61
CA TYR A 235 8.34 -1.71 11.90
C TYR A 235 7.59 -1.45 13.21
N GLY A 236 6.48 -2.14 13.36
CA GLY A 236 5.74 -2.11 14.62
C GLY A 236 4.55 -3.04 14.56
N PRO A 237 3.68 -3.04 15.58
CA PRO A 237 2.53 -3.90 15.59
C PRO A 237 1.68 -3.67 14.33
N PRO A 238 0.97 -4.69 13.85
CA PRO A 238 0.05 -4.53 12.74
C PRO A 238 -0.89 -3.37 13.05
N ILE A 239 -0.95 -2.40 12.15
CA ILE A 239 -1.94 -1.33 12.26
C ILE A 239 -3.29 -2.05 12.23
N PRO A 240 -4.13 -1.93 13.26
CA PRO A 240 -5.38 -2.66 13.32
C PRO A 240 -6.27 -2.18 12.17
N THR A 241 -6.31 -2.96 11.09
CA THR A 241 -7.46 -3.00 10.19
C THR A 241 -8.68 -3.26 11.07
N PRO A 242 -9.81 -2.51 10.94
CA PRO A 242 -10.96 -2.64 11.82
C PRO A 242 -11.37 -4.11 11.94
N THR A 243 -11.01 -4.71 13.08
CA THR A 243 -11.19 -6.12 13.36
C THR A 243 -12.56 -6.25 14.01
N ARG A 244 -13.50 -6.96 13.36
CA ARG A 244 -14.76 -7.33 14.03
C ARG A 244 -14.40 -8.14 15.27
N THR A 245 -14.89 -7.68 16.42
CA THR A 245 -14.75 -8.32 17.73
C THR A 245 -15.14 -9.80 17.65
N ALA A 246 -14.16 -10.69 17.77
CA ALA A 246 -14.39 -12.11 17.97
C ALA A 246 -14.55 -12.39 19.47
N THR A 247 -15.65 -13.04 19.82
CA THR A 247 -15.96 -13.63 21.14
C THR A 247 -14.98 -14.80 21.41
N PRO A 248 -14.50 -15.00 22.66
CA PRO A 248 -13.36 -15.88 22.94
C PRO A 248 -13.62 -17.40 22.91
N THR A 249 -12.62 -18.11 22.37
CA THR A 249 -12.00 -19.40 22.77
C THR A 249 -12.71 -20.74 22.58
N ALA A 250 -12.14 -21.56 21.70
CA ALA A 250 -11.63 -22.91 22.02
C ALA A 250 -10.37 -23.19 21.18
N ILE A 251 -9.34 -23.78 21.80
CA ILE A 251 -8.05 -24.14 21.17
C ILE A 251 -8.19 -25.52 20.51
N PRO A 252 -7.85 -25.69 19.22
CA PRO A 252 -7.37 -26.97 18.73
C PRO A 252 -5.94 -26.90 18.16
N THR A 253 -5.30 -28.04 18.29
CA THR A 253 -3.92 -28.41 17.91
C THR A 253 -3.57 -28.08 16.46
N LYS A 254 -2.32 -27.66 16.23
CA LYS A 254 -1.74 -27.33 14.91
C LYS A 254 -1.77 -28.53 13.96
N THR A 255 -2.62 -28.47 12.95
CA THR A 255 -2.49 -29.22 11.68
C THR A 255 -2.04 -28.21 10.61
N PRO A 256 -1.04 -28.52 9.75
CA PRO A 256 -0.59 -27.59 8.72
C PRO A 256 -1.75 -27.24 7.77
N LEU A 257 -2.07 -25.94 7.66
CA LEU A 257 -3.07 -25.45 6.71
C LEU A 257 -2.53 -25.59 5.27
N PRO A 258 -3.37 -25.97 4.29
CA PRO A 258 -3.03 -25.82 2.88
C PRO A 258 -2.79 -24.34 2.54
N PRO A 259 -2.01 -24.04 1.47
CA PRO A 259 -1.73 -22.67 1.05
C PRO A 259 -3.04 -21.91 0.81
N ARG A 260 -3.09 -20.64 1.27
CA ARG A 260 -4.22 -19.75 1.00
C ARG A 260 -4.42 -19.64 -0.51
N SER A 261 -5.60 -20.05 -0.99
CA SER A 261 -6.04 -19.69 -2.34
C SER A 261 -6.60 -18.27 -2.28
N TYR A 262 -6.09 -17.37 -3.10
CA TYR A 262 -6.69 -16.07 -3.34
C TYR A 262 -7.65 -16.21 -4.51
N GLY A 263 -8.87 -15.70 -4.38
CA GLY A 263 -9.76 -15.49 -5.51
C GLY A 263 -9.33 -14.22 -6.23
N HIS A 264 -8.93 -14.32 -7.50
CA HIS A 264 -8.68 -13.17 -8.37
C HIS A 264 -10.01 -12.69 -8.96
N TYR A 265 -10.34 -11.43 -8.73
CA TYR A 265 -11.53 -10.77 -9.25
C TYR A 265 -11.11 -9.67 -10.22
N MET A 266 -11.77 -9.61 -11.37
CA MET A 266 -11.57 -8.56 -12.38
C MET A 266 -12.89 -7.81 -12.57
N ASP A 267 -12.94 -6.59 -12.07
CA ASP A 267 -14.06 -5.68 -12.25
C ASP A 267 -13.81 -4.74 -13.44
N GLN A 268 -14.88 -4.41 -14.17
CA GLN A 268 -14.83 -3.59 -15.38
C GLN A 268 -15.89 -2.49 -15.31
N PHE A 269 -15.45 -1.24 -15.35
CA PHE A 269 -16.32 -0.05 -15.31
C PHE A 269 -16.26 0.65 -16.67
N GLN A 270 -17.38 0.63 -17.39
CA GLN A 270 -17.50 1.21 -18.72
C GLN A 270 -18.91 1.75 -18.90
N GLN A 271 -19.05 3.01 -19.33
CA GLN A 271 -20.34 3.70 -19.39
C GLN A 271 -21.37 2.93 -20.22
N GLY A 272 -22.53 2.65 -19.64
CA GLY A 272 -23.64 1.91 -20.27
C GLY A 272 -23.47 0.39 -20.27
N ARG A 273 -22.34 -0.15 -19.80
CA ARG A 273 -22.12 -1.59 -19.69
C ARG A 273 -22.54 -2.10 -18.32
N ALA A 274 -23.31 -3.18 -18.29
CA ALA A 274 -23.79 -3.82 -17.05
C ALA A 274 -24.48 -2.84 -16.06
N GLY A 275 -25.09 -1.76 -16.57
CA GLY A 275 -25.76 -0.74 -15.76
C GLY A 275 -24.85 0.32 -15.12
N TYR A 276 -23.55 0.33 -15.43
CA TYR A 276 -22.63 1.35 -14.93
C TYR A 276 -22.84 2.70 -15.66
N ASP A 277 -23.03 3.78 -14.90
CA ASP A 277 -23.25 5.13 -15.41
C ASP A 277 -22.30 6.20 -14.80
N GLY A 278 -21.29 5.74 -14.06
CA GLY A 278 -20.37 6.58 -13.29
C GLY A 278 -19.19 7.20 -14.05
N THR A 279 -19.16 7.16 -15.38
CA THR A 279 -18.12 7.84 -16.17
C THR A 279 -18.51 9.28 -16.42
N SER A 280 -17.58 10.21 -16.20
CA SER A 280 -17.69 11.60 -16.63
C SER A 280 -16.44 11.95 -17.41
N ASP A 281 -16.57 12.36 -18.66
CA ASP A 281 -15.45 12.79 -19.48
C ASP A 281 -15.78 14.00 -20.36
N THR A 282 -14.73 14.72 -20.74
CA THR A 282 -14.82 15.88 -21.63
C THR A 282 -13.42 16.21 -22.14
N PHE A 283 -13.33 17.05 -23.17
CA PHE A 283 -12.09 17.72 -23.50
C PHE A 283 -12.26 19.24 -23.41
N ILE A 284 -11.18 19.90 -23.00
CA ILE A 284 -11.09 21.35 -22.89
C ILE A 284 -10.09 21.86 -23.90
N THR A 285 -10.46 22.92 -24.62
CA THR A 285 -9.71 23.39 -25.80
C THR A 285 -9.47 24.91 -25.75
N ALA A 286 -8.23 25.32 -26.01
CA ALA A 286 -7.85 26.71 -26.21
C ALA A 286 -8.37 27.29 -27.54
N TRP A 287 -8.86 26.42 -28.43
CA TRP A 287 -9.39 26.76 -29.74
C TRP A 287 -10.91 26.66 -29.79
N GLY A 288 -11.50 27.41 -30.72
CA GLY A 288 -12.94 27.49 -30.89
C GLY A 288 -13.58 28.61 -30.06
N PRO A 289 -14.91 28.66 -30.01
CA PRO A 289 -15.61 29.69 -29.25
C PRO A 289 -15.35 29.55 -27.75
N VAL A 290 -14.96 30.65 -27.11
CA VAL A 290 -14.67 30.69 -25.66
C VAL A 290 -15.93 30.35 -24.88
N GLY A 291 -15.78 29.52 -23.84
CA GLY A 291 -16.87 29.16 -22.94
C GLY A 291 -17.78 28.04 -23.43
N VAL A 292 -17.43 27.36 -24.54
CA VAL A 292 -18.18 26.19 -25.01
C VAL A 292 -17.61 24.91 -24.39
N PRO A 293 -18.40 24.17 -23.59
CA PRO A 293 -18.00 22.86 -23.05
C PRO A 293 -18.17 21.76 -24.09
N ASN A 294 -17.43 20.66 -23.95
CA ASN A 294 -17.45 19.54 -24.90
C ASN A 294 -17.86 18.19 -24.28
N GLY A 295 -18.50 18.18 -23.11
CA GLY A 295 -18.90 16.94 -22.42
C GLY A 295 -20.04 16.15 -23.07
N ALA A 296 -20.49 16.54 -24.26
CA ALA A 296 -21.45 15.77 -25.07
C ALA A 296 -20.80 15.23 -26.36
N SER A 297 -19.50 15.46 -26.54
CA SER A 297 -18.74 14.99 -27.71
C SER A 297 -18.48 13.50 -27.60
N ALA A 298 -18.67 12.74 -28.68
CA ALA A 298 -18.28 11.32 -28.78
C ALA A 298 -16.75 11.09 -28.86
N ARG A 299 -15.96 12.15 -28.69
CA ARG A 299 -14.50 12.17 -28.83
C ARG A 299 -13.88 12.99 -27.71
N LEU A 300 -12.79 12.47 -27.17
CA LEU A 300 -11.90 13.14 -26.22
C LEU A 300 -10.62 13.54 -26.93
N GLU A 301 -10.29 14.83 -26.95
CA GLU A 301 -9.18 15.33 -27.75
C GLU A 301 -7.98 15.70 -26.89
N VAL A 302 -6.79 15.33 -27.37
CA VAL A 302 -5.52 15.69 -26.77
C VAL A 302 -4.60 16.24 -27.85
N ARG A 303 -4.03 17.41 -27.60
CA ARG A 303 -3.10 18.08 -28.50
C ARG A 303 -1.90 18.62 -27.74
N GLN A 304 -0.72 18.44 -28.34
CA GLN A 304 0.54 18.98 -27.84
C GLN A 304 0.46 20.48 -27.51
N GLY A 305 1.22 20.89 -26.49
CA GLY A 305 1.29 22.30 -26.07
C GLY A 305 0.13 22.73 -25.15
N ASN A 306 -0.62 21.77 -24.59
CA ASN A 306 -1.83 22.01 -23.79
C ASN A 306 -2.90 22.80 -24.54
N ILE A 307 -2.94 22.67 -25.87
CA ILE A 307 -3.98 23.29 -26.69
C ILE A 307 -5.31 22.58 -26.46
N LYS A 308 -5.28 21.25 -26.35
CA LYS A 308 -6.43 20.43 -25.97
C LYS A 308 -6.00 19.42 -24.94
N ASN A 309 -6.76 19.32 -23.85
CA ASN A 309 -6.56 18.33 -22.80
C ASN A 309 -7.87 17.58 -22.55
N THR A 310 -7.75 16.31 -22.21
CA THR A 310 -8.89 15.47 -21.82
C THR A 310 -8.99 15.41 -20.30
N LEU A 311 -10.22 15.51 -19.79
CA LEU A 311 -10.57 15.25 -18.40
C LEU A 311 -11.46 14.00 -18.36
N ILE A 312 -11.15 13.05 -17.47
CA ILE A 312 -11.94 11.83 -17.32
C ILE A 312 -11.97 11.40 -15.86
N ARG A 313 -13.15 11.00 -15.37
CA ARG A 313 -13.36 10.51 -14.01
C ARG A 313 -14.27 9.29 -14.05
N PHE A 314 -13.95 8.30 -13.23
CA PHE A 314 -14.79 7.14 -12.96
C PHE A 314 -15.23 7.21 -11.50
N GLU A 315 -16.52 7.04 -11.26
CA GLU A 315 -17.01 6.68 -9.93
C GLU A 315 -16.64 5.22 -9.65
N LEU A 316 -15.86 5.01 -8.59
CA LEU A 316 -15.45 3.68 -8.16
C LEU A 316 -16.61 3.03 -7.39
N PRO A 317 -16.94 1.74 -7.62
CA PRO A 317 -17.92 1.08 -6.78
C PRO A 317 -17.37 0.90 -5.37
N GLN A 318 -18.27 0.59 -4.42
CA GLN A 318 -17.84 0.09 -3.12
C GLN A 318 -17.15 -1.28 -3.30
N PHE A 319 -15.87 -1.35 -2.96
CA PHE A 319 -15.13 -2.61 -2.96
C PHE A 319 -15.68 -3.56 -1.89
N SER A 320 -15.68 -4.86 -2.21
CA SER A 320 -15.99 -5.89 -1.22
C SER A 320 -15.02 -5.79 -0.03
N PRO A 321 -15.51 -5.73 1.22
CA PRO A 321 -14.64 -5.67 2.40
C PRO A 321 -13.64 -6.83 2.40
N GLY A 322 -12.33 -6.52 2.36
CA GLY A 322 -11.25 -7.50 2.35
C GLY A 322 -10.62 -7.79 0.98
N ALA A 323 -11.12 -7.17 -0.11
CA ALA A 323 -10.44 -7.16 -1.40
C ALA A 323 -9.20 -6.26 -1.35
N VAL A 324 -8.06 -6.78 -1.81
CA VAL A 324 -6.82 -6.02 -1.98
C VAL A 324 -6.69 -5.65 -3.45
N LEU A 325 -6.58 -4.35 -3.75
CA LEU A 325 -6.30 -3.87 -5.11
C LEU A 325 -4.92 -4.36 -5.55
N SER A 326 -4.86 -5.14 -6.62
CA SER A 326 -3.59 -5.55 -7.25
C SER A 326 -3.23 -4.62 -8.41
N LYS A 327 -4.19 -4.30 -9.29
CA LYS A 327 -3.97 -3.46 -10.48
C LYS A 327 -5.20 -2.64 -10.84
N ALA A 328 -5.00 -1.40 -11.30
CA ALA A 328 -6.04 -0.61 -11.95
C ALA A 328 -5.51 -0.03 -13.27
N THR A 329 -6.15 -0.40 -14.38
CA THR A 329 -5.78 0.01 -15.73
C THR A 329 -6.94 0.78 -16.35
N LEU A 330 -6.69 2.02 -16.77
CA LEU A 330 -7.58 2.75 -17.66
C LEU A 330 -7.23 2.39 -19.10
N VAL A 331 -8.20 1.88 -19.85
CA VAL A 331 -8.07 1.56 -21.27
C VAL A 331 -8.83 2.60 -22.08
N LEU A 332 -8.12 3.25 -23.01
CA LEU A 332 -8.69 4.23 -23.94
C LEU A 332 -8.44 3.81 -25.37
N ASP A 333 -9.50 3.74 -26.16
CA ASP A 333 -9.40 3.51 -27.59
C ASP A 333 -9.02 4.80 -28.32
N VAL A 334 -7.90 4.79 -29.04
CA VAL A 334 -7.57 5.87 -29.98
C VAL A 334 -8.51 5.76 -31.17
N ALA A 335 -9.28 6.81 -31.42
CA ALA A 335 -10.22 6.90 -32.53
C ALA A 335 -9.58 7.46 -33.80
N THR A 336 -8.79 8.52 -33.67
CA THR A 336 -8.05 9.12 -34.80
C THR A 336 -6.74 9.76 -34.34
N CYS A 337 -5.79 9.89 -35.26
CA CYS A 337 -4.66 10.80 -35.13
C CYS A 337 -4.55 11.68 -36.36
N GLY A 338 -4.23 12.97 -36.17
CA GLY A 338 -4.24 13.95 -37.26
C GLY A 338 -3.14 13.69 -38.29
N ASN A 339 -1.87 13.76 -37.86
CA ASN A 339 -0.71 13.40 -38.69
C ASN A 339 0.08 12.22 -38.11
N CYS A 340 -0.41 11.63 -37.00
CA CYS A 340 0.12 10.43 -36.35
C CYS A 340 1.62 10.47 -36.03
N ASN A 341 2.19 11.68 -35.90
CA ASN A 341 3.52 11.86 -35.36
C ASN A 341 3.55 11.45 -33.88
N PRO A 342 4.73 11.06 -33.35
CA PRO A 342 4.88 10.69 -31.95
C PRO A 342 4.30 11.73 -31.00
N MET A 343 3.41 11.27 -30.13
CA MET A 343 2.93 12.02 -28.99
C MET A 343 2.88 11.10 -27.79
N SER A 344 3.33 11.58 -26.63
CA SER A 344 3.11 10.88 -25.37
C SER A 344 1.84 11.40 -24.72
N ALA A 345 0.95 10.53 -24.26
CA ALA A 345 -0.08 10.88 -23.31
C ALA A 345 0.55 10.95 -21.91
N GLN A 346 0.52 12.13 -21.28
CA GLN A 346 0.92 12.33 -19.90
C GLN A 346 -0.34 12.43 -19.04
N VAL A 347 -0.50 11.53 -18.08
CA VAL A 347 -1.71 11.41 -17.27
C VAL A 347 -1.44 11.96 -15.88
N TYR A 348 -2.23 12.91 -15.43
CA TYR A 348 -2.09 13.55 -14.12
C TYR A 348 -3.36 13.34 -13.29
N GLU A 349 -3.21 13.22 -11.96
CA GLU A 349 -4.35 13.38 -11.06
C GLU A 349 -4.88 14.81 -11.15
N VAL A 350 -6.20 14.98 -11.22
CA VAL A 350 -6.86 16.28 -11.10
C VAL A 350 -7.09 16.58 -9.62
N LEU A 351 -6.76 17.79 -9.19
CA LEU A 351 -6.84 18.22 -7.78
C LEU A 351 -8.04 19.12 -7.50
N ARG A 352 -8.79 19.50 -8.54
CA ARG A 352 -9.98 20.35 -8.44
C ARG A 352 -11.21 19.64 -8.96
N PRO A 353 -12.37 19.80 -8.29
CA PRO A 353 -13.62 19.27 -8.81
C PRO A 353 -14.03 20.02 -10.08
N TRP A 354 -14.74 19.32 -10.97
CA TRP A 354 -15.20 19.84 -12.26
C TRP A 354 -16.50 19.15 -12.69
N ASP A 355 -17.20 19.75 -13.65
CA ASP A 355 -18.44 19.23 -14.23
C ASP A 355 -18.23 19.02 -15.73
N ALA A 356 -18.29 17.76 -16.20
CA ALA A 356 -18.05 17.40 -17.60
C ALA A 356 -18.91 18.20 -18.60
N SER A 357 -20.16 18.47 -18.24
CA SER A 357 -21.11 19.17 -19.10
C SER A 357 -20.86 20.68 -19.20
N LYS A 358 -20.03 21.25 -18.31
CA LYS A 358 -19.81 22.70 -18.19
C LYS A 358 -18.34 23.12 -18.15
N ALA A 359 -17.41 22.18 -17.97
CA ALA A 359 -15.99 22.48 -17.93
C ALA A 359 -15.53 23.01 -19.29
N THR A 360 -14.73 24.06 -19.25
CA THR A 360 -14.15 24.71 -20.43
C THR A 360 -12.66 24.90 -20.20
N PHE A 361 -11.97 25.48 -21.18
CA PHE A 361 -10.55 25.76 -21.05
C PHE A 361 -10.24 26.75 -19.92
N GLN A 362 -11.16 27.66 -19.60
CA GLN A 362 -10.98 28.66 -18.55
C GLN A 362 -11.65 28.26 -17.22
N LEU A 363 -12.78 27.56 -17.27
CA LEU A 363 -13.63 27.29 -16.11
C LEU A 363 -13.72 25.80 -15.77
N THR A 364 -13.80 25.48 -14.47
CA THR A 364 -13.98 24.10 -13.97
C THR A 364 -15.37 23.54 -14.27
N GLY A 365 -16.34 24.40 -14.60
CA GLY A 365 -17.74 24.04 -14.79
C GLY A 365 -18.58 24.14 -13.51
N LEU A 366 -17.97 24.45 -12.37
CA LEU A 366 -18.66 24.70 -11.10
C LEU A 366 -18.90 26.20 -10.92
N GLY A 367 -19.91 26.73 -11.63
CA GLY A 367 -20.23 28.16 -11.60
C GLY A 367 -19.21 29.02 -12.36
N ILE A 368 -18.64 30.03 -11.71
CA ILE A 368 -17.65 30.96 -12.29
C ILE A 368 -16.21 30.61 -11.92
N GLU A 369 -15.98 29.46 -11.29
CA GLU A 369 -14.65 29.05 -10.84
C GLU A 369 -13.72 28.78 -12.03
N GLN A 370 -12.54 29.41 -11.97
CA GLN A 370 -11.50 29.25 -12.97
C GLN A 370 -10.52 28.15 -12.55
N TRP A 371 -9.94 27.51 -13.55
CA TRP A 371 -8.68 26.78 -13.37
C TRP A 371 -7.59 27.75 -12.87
N GLY A 372 -6.69 27.28 -12.01
CA GLY A 372 -5.50 28.04 -11.60
C GLY A 372 -4.64 28.44 -12.79
N ARG A 373 -4.64 27.61 -13.86
CA ARG A 373 -4.16 27.98 -15.19
C ARG A 373 -5.04 27.36 -16.25
N ALA A 374 -5.38 28.14 -17.28
CA ALA A 374 -6.19 27.69 -18.40
C ALA A 374 -5.69 26.33 -18.96
N GLY A 375 -6.65 25.46 -19.28
CA GLY A 375 -6.40 24.06 -19.64
C GLY A 375 -6.21 23.11 -18.46
N ALA A 376 -6.58 23.53 -17.23
CA ALA A 376 -6.39 22.78 -15.99
C ALA A 376 -4.91 22.39 -15.75
N THR A 377 -3.99 23.32 -16.05
CA THR A 377 -2.56 23.00 -16.13
C THR A 377 -1.72 23.49 -14.95
N ALA A 378 -2.30 24.16 -13.95
CA ALA A 378 -1.54 24.64 -12.80
C ALA A 378 -1.09 23.48 -11.89
N PRO A 379 0.23 23.23 -11.75
CA PRO A 379 0.75 22.20 -10.85
C PRO A 379 0.38 22.51 -9.39
N GLY A 380 -0.04 21.49 -8.63
CA GLY A 380 -0.41 21.62 -7.21
C GLY A 380 -1.74 22.33 -6.96
N ILE A 381 -2.40 22.85 -8.01
CA ILE A 381 -3.66 23.57 -7.92
C ILE A 381 -4.75 22.90 -8.75
N ASP A 382 -4.52 22.69 -10.05
CA ASP A 382 -5.48 22.05 -10.95
C ASP A 382 -5.22 20.55 -11.08
N ARG A 383 -3.93 20.18 -11.09
CA ARG A 383 -3.45 18.83 -11.27
C ARG A 383 -2.21 18.56 -10.42
N ALA A 384 -1.91 17.28 -10.18
CA ALA A 384 -0.65 16.86 -9.58
C ALA A 384 0.55 17.39 -10.38
N GLU A 385 1.67 17.64 -9.70
CA GLU A 385 2.85 18.23 -10.34
C GLU A 385 3.47 17.28 -11.37
N SER A 386 3.55 15.99 -11.04
CA SER A 386 4.07 14.92 -11.87
C SER A 386 2.94 14.03 -12.41
N PRO A 387 3.08 13.46 -13.61
CA PRO A 387 2.10 12.51 -14.13
C PRO A 387 2.18 11.18 -13.36
N VAL A 388 1.04 10.50 -13.19
CA VAL A 388 0.99 9.12 -12.66
C VAL A 388 1.56 8.14 -13.68
N THR A 389 1.31 8.36 -14.96
CA THR A 389 1.83 7.54 -16.05
C THR A 389 2.05 8.36 -17.32
N VAL A 390 2.99 7.89 -18.15
CA VAL A 390 3.31 8.48 -19.46
C VAL A 390 3.44 7.34 -20.46
N VAL A 391 2.64 7.40 -21.53
CA VAL A 391 2.59 6.35 -22.56
C VAL A 391 2.73 6.97 -23.95
N LEU A 392 3.53 6.35 -24.83
CA LEU A 392 3.61 6.76 -26.23
C LEU A 392 2.38 6.27 -26.98
N LEU A 393 1.71 7.18 -27.71
CA LEU A 393 0.49 6.83 -28.43
C LEU A 393 0.80 6.06 -29.74
N PRO A 394 -0.05 5.07 -30.08
CA PRO A 394 0.15 4.23 -31.26
C PRO A 394 0.04 5.05 -32.55
N ARG A 395 0.78 4.62 -33.59
CA ARG A 395 0.72 5.21 -34.93
C ARG A 395 -0.04 4.35 -35.94
N GLN A 396 -0.34 3.12 -35.55
CA GLN A 396 -1.01 2.13 -36.37
C GLN A 396 -2.29 1.71 -35.67
N PHE A 397 -3.34 1.55 -36.46
CA PHE A 397 -4.65 1.08 -36.02
C PHE A 397 -4.84 -0.32 -36.58
N ASP A 398 -5.56 -1.15 -35.84
CA ASP A 398 -5.94 -2.46 -36.34
C ASP A 398 -6.93 -2.35 -37.52
N SER A 399 -7.32 -3.49 -38.10
CA SER A 399 -8.29 -3.55 -39.21
C SER A 399 -9.68 -3.02 -38.85
N SER A 400 -9.98 -2.80 -37.57
CA SER A 400 -11.22 -2.19 -37.08
C SER A 400 -11.09 -0.67 -36.88
N GLY A 401 -9.90 -0.10 -37.10
CA GLY A 401 -9.63 1.33 -36.94
C GLY A 401 -9.43 1.74 -35.48
N VAL A 402 -9.11 0.79 -34.60
CA VAL A 402 -8.95 1.01 -33.16
C VAL A 402 -7.53 0.67 -32.74
N ALA A 403 -7.02 1.43 -31.77
CA ALA A 403 -5.76 1.11 -31.09
C ALA A 403 -5.94 1.40 -29.59
N PRO A 404 -6.17 0.38 -28.75
CA PRO A 404 -6.32 0.58 -27.31
C PRO A 404 -4.99 1.00 -26.69
N VAL A 405 -5.06 1.93 -25.75
CA VAL A 405 -3.93 2.38 -24.92
C VAL A 405 -4.26 2.06 -23.48
N GLU A 406 -3.38 1.28 -22.84
CA GLU A 406 -3.49 0.95 -21.43
C GLU A 406 -2.67 1.95 -20.60
N LEU A 407 -3.35 2.58 -19.63
CA LEU A 407 -2.80 3.57 -18.72
C LEU A 407 -2.89 3.01 -17.31
N ASP A 408 -1.74 2.72 -16.72
CA ASP A 408 -1.66 2.28 -15.33
C ASP A 408 -1.95 3.46 -14.39
N ILE A 409 -3.04 3.34 -13.64
CA ILE A 409 -3.50 4.32 -12.66
C ILE A 409 -3.67 3.69 -11.28
N THR A 410 -3.05 2.53 -11.04
CA THR A 410 -3.09 1.79 -9.77
C THR A 410 -2.81 2.68 -8.55
N PRO A 411 -1.80 3.58 -8.57
CA PRO A 411 -1.55 4.47 -7.42
C PRO A 411 -2.72 5.40 -7.08
N LEU A 412 -3.44 5.89 -8.09
CA LEU A 412 -4.55 6.83 -7.89
C LEU A 412 -5.83 6.12 -7.45
N VAL A 413 -6.14 4.97 -8.04
CA VAL A 413 -7.28 4.17 -7.57
C VAL A 413 -7.07 3.73 -6.12
N ARG A 414 -5.86 3.30 -5.74
CA ARG A 414 -5.53 3.00 -4.34
C ARG A 414 -5.78 4.20 -3.41
N LYS A 415 -5.34 5.39 -3.81
CA LYS A 415 -5.59 6.64 -3.07
C LYS A 415 -7.09 6.93 -2.93
N TRP A 416 -7.85 6.84 -4.01
CA TRP A 416 -9.29 7.13 -4.01
C TRP A 416 -10.10 6.08 -3.25
N LEU A 417 -9.64 4.83 -3.14
CA LEU A 417 -10.28 3.84 -2.27
C LEU A 417 -10.15 4.17 -0.79
N VAL A 418 -9.05 4.82 -0.38
CA VAL A 418 -8.85 5.29 0.99
C VAL A 418 -9.53 6.63 1.23
N SER A 419 -9.59 7.50 0.22
CA SER A 419 -10.17 8.84 0.31
C SER A 419 -11.01 9.16 -0.94
N PRO A 420 -12.25 8.62 -1.04
CA PRO A 420 -13.08 8.76 -2.24
C PRO A 420 -13.39 10.20 -2.63
N ASP A 421 -13.49 11.10 -1.66
CA ASP A 421 -13.78 12.52 -1.87
C ASP A 421 -12.67 13.25 -2.65
N THR A 422 -11.46 12.68 -2.71
CA THR A 422 -10.33 13.21 -3.47
C THR A 422 -10.34 12.79 -4.94
N ASN A 423 -11.27 11.92 -5.35
CA ASN A 423 -11.41 11.51 -6.74
C ASN A 423 -12.05 12.61 -7.58
N HIS A 424 -11.20 13.45 -8.15
CA HIS A 424 -11.58 14.39 -9.21
C HIS A 424 -11.15 13.90 -10.60
N GLY A 425 -10.70 12.64 -10.72
CA GLY A 425 -10.32 12.03 -11.99
C GLY A 425 -8.93 12.42 -12.47
N LEU A 426 -8.77 12.37 -13.80
CA LEU A 426 -7.51 12.39 -14.51
C LEU A 426 -7.52 13.48 -15.58
N LEU A 427 -6.37 14.14 -15.75
CA LEU A 427 -6.07 14.99 -16.89
C LEU A 427 -5.10 14.27 -17.82
N ILE A 428 -5.42 14.17 -19.09
CA ILE A 428 -4.53 13.64 -20.13
C ILE A 428 -4.05 14.79 -21.01
N SER A 429 -2.74 15.01 -21.01
CA SER A 429 -2.08 16.08 -21.76
C SER A 429 -1.09 15.51 -22.79
N GLY A 430 -1.00 16.16 -23.95
CA GLY A 430 -0.10 15.77 -25.03
C GLY A 430 1.32 16.27 -24.80
N GLY A 431 2.26 15.33 -24.61
CA GLY A 431 3.70 15.59 -24.60
C GLY A 431 4.37 15.31 -25.95
N GLY A 432 5.48 16.00 -26.20
CA GLY A 432 6.26 15.91 -27.43
C GLY A 432 6.52 17.28 -28.05
N ASP A 433 7.34 17.32 -29.10
CA ASP A 433 7.78 18.56 -29.76
C ASP A 433 7.11 18.76 -31.13
N VAL A 434 6.28 17.82 -31.57
CA VAL A 434 5.62 17.85 -32.86
C VAL A 434 4.15 18.23 -32.69
N SER A 435 3.66 19.13 -33.55
CA SER A 435 2.25 19.52 -33.53
C SER A 435 1.39 18.39 -34.08
N VAL A 436 0.79 17.62 -33.17
CA VAL A 436 -0.10 16.50 -33.47
C VAL A 436 -1.27 16.49 -32.49
N GLU A 437 -2.39 15.98 -32.97
CA GLU A 437 -3.61 15.76 -32.19
C GLU A 437 -4.00 14.30 -32.31
N TYR A 438 -4.41 13.75 -31.18
CA TYR A 438 -5.01 12.44 -31.05
C TYR A 438 -6.40 12.61 -30.46
N SER A 439 -7.35 11.82 -30.94
CA SER A 439 -8.66 11.69 -30.32
C SER A 439 -8.84 10.28 -29.76
N PHE A 440 -9.39 10.20 -28.56
CA PHE A 440 -9.88 8.97 -27.96
C PHE A 440 -11.39 8.90 -28.07
N VAL A 441 -11.93 7.70 -27.94
CA VAL A 441 -13.37 7.49 -27.78
C VAL A 441 -13.82 7.99 -26.41
N SER A 442 -14.96 8.68 -26.34
CA SER A 442 -15.55 9.16 -25.08
C SER A 442 -16.66 8.23 -24.58
N SER A 443 -17.16 8.53 -23.38
CA SER A 443 -18.31 7.84 -22.77
C SER A 443 -19.64 8.02 -23.53
N GLU A 444 -19.73 8.99 -24.44
CA GLU A 444 -20.89 9.27 -25.30
C GLU A 444 -20.88 8.51 -26.64
N ASP A 445 -19.82 7.78 -26.99
CA ASP A 445 -19.74 7.04 -28.26
C ASP A 445 -20.87 6.01 -28.35
N VAL A 446 -21.44 5.82 -29.54
CA VAL A 446 -22.59 4.92 -29.74
C VAL A 446 -22.21 3.44 -29.58
N VAL A 447 -20.92 3.10 -29.70
CA VAL A 447 -20.39 1.74 -29.52
C VAL A 447 -19.87 1.60 -28.10
N ILE A 448 -20.64 0.95 -27.23
CA ILE A 448 -20.35 0.82 -25.80
C ILE A 448 -18.99 0.16 -25.56
N GLU A 449 -18.64 -0.86 -26.35
CA GLU A 449 -17.42 -1.65 -26.21
C GLU A 449 -16.15 -0.82 -26.40
N ARG A 450 -16.24 0.31 -27.11
CA ARG A 450 -15.11 1.21 -27.40
C ARG A 450 -14.97 2.36 -26.39
N ARG A 451 -15.95 2.55 -25.51
CA ARG A 451 -15.93 3.62 -24.51
C ARG A 451 -14.79 3.42 -23.52
N PRO A 452 -14.32 4.47 -22.83
CA PRO A 452 -13.32 4.33 -21.78
C PRO A 452 -13.66 3.23 -20.77
N LEU A 453 -12.70 2.36 -20.50
CA LEU A 453 -12.84 1.23 -19.58
C LEU A 453 -11.86 1.36 -18.43
N LEU A 454 -12.35 1.36 -17.19
CA LEU A 454 -11.51 1.13 -16.02
C LEU A 454 -11.59 -0.35 -15.63
N ARG A 455 -10.45 -1.06 -15.78
CA ARG A 455 -10.28 -2.44 -15.33
C ARG A 455 -9.59 -2.45 -13.98
N ILE A 456 -10.21 -3.10 -12.99
CA ILE A 456 -9.64 -3.27 -11.67
C ILE A 456 -9.48 -4.75 -11.36
N GLU A 457 -8.26 -5.15 -11.01
CA GLU A 457 -7.94 -6.48 -10.52
C GLU A 457 -7.78 -6.41 -9.00
N SER A 458 -8.40 -7.37 -8.31
CA SER A 458 -8.31 -7.48 -6.86
C SER A 458 -8.24 -8.92 -6.39
N GLU A 459 -7.72 -9.11 -5.19
CA GLU A 459 -7.57 -10.42 -4.56
C GLU A 459 -8.38 -10.47 -3.26
N ILE A 460 -9.22 -11.49 -3.12
CA ILE A 460 -9.96 -11.77 -1.88
C ILE A 460 -9.45 -13.12 -1.34
N PRO A 461 -9.05 -13.23 -0.06
CA PRO A 461 -8.74 -14.52 0.51
C PRO A 461 -10.00 -15.39 0.55
N THR A 462 -10.00 -16.55 -0.11
CA THR A 462 -11.15 -17.45 -0.09
C THR A 462 -11.23 -18.08 1.30
N PRO A 463 -12.40 -18.04 1.99
CA PRO A 463 -12.54 -18.75 3.25
C PRO A 463 -12.36 -20.26 3.03
N MET A 464 -11.48 -20.89 3.80
CA MET A 464 -11.24 -22.32 3.75
C MET A 464 -12.54 -23.09 4.07
N PRO A 465 -12.86 -24.20 3.38
CA PRO A 465 -13.99 -25.04 3.77
C PRO A 465 -13.77 -25.54 5.21
N THR A 466 -14.69 -25.23 6.10
CA THR A 466 -14.67 -25.77 7.47
C THR A 466 -14.96 -27.27 7.37
N GLU A 467 -13.97 -28.12 7.63
CA GLU A 467 -14.22 -29.55 7.78
C GLU A 467 -15.21 -29.77 8.92
N ILE A 468 -16.36 -30.40 8.62
CA ILE A 468 -17.34 -30.82 9.63
C ILE A 468 -16.70 -32.01 10.37
N PRO A 469 -16.44 -31.92 11.68
CA PRO A 469 -15.90 -33.05 12.41
C PRO A 469 -16.90 -34.21 12.37
N THR A 470 -16.46 -35.35 11.80
CA THR A 470 -17.25 -36.58 11.76
C THR A 470 -17.29 -37.16 13.18
N GLY A 471 -18.48 -37.19 13.78
CA GLY A 471 -18.67 -37.70 15.14
C GLY A 471 -18.22 -39.16 15.28
N THR A 472 -17.31 -39.42 16.21
CA THR A 472 -16.93 -40.77 16.62
C THR A 472 -18.09 -41.41 17.40
N PRO A 473 -18.60 -42.60 17.04
CA PRO A 473 -19.67 -43.24 17.78
C PRO A 473 -19.16 -43.76 19.13
N THR A 474 -19.62 -43.15 20.22
CA THR A 474 -19.38 -43.61 21.60
C THR A 474 -20.20 -44.86 21.88
N GLY A 475 -19.54 -45.92 22.37
CA GLY A 475 -20.16 -47.20 22.70
C GLY A 475 -21.32 -47.07 23.69
N SER A 476 -22.45 -47.68 23.31
CA SER A 476 -23.69 -47.77 24.07
C SER A 476 -23.55 -48.69 25.30
N PRO A 477 -23.98 -48.29 26.51
CA PRO A 477 -24.13 -49.23 27.62
C PRO A 477 -25.37 -50.10 27.45
N THR A 478 -25.18 -51.38 27.74
CA THR A 478 -26.10 -52.51 27.63
C THR A 478 -27.46 -52.26 28.31
N PRO A 479 -28.61 -52.43 27.63
CA PRO A 479 -29.91 -52.35 28.28
C PRO A 479 -30.23 -53.65 29.04
N ARG A 480 -30.55 -53.52 30.33
CA ARG A 480 -31.16 -54.56 31.16
C ARG A 480 -32.66 -54.59 30.87
N SER A 481 -33.15 -55.73 30.42
CA SER A 481 -34.57 -56.03 30.18
C SER A 481 -35.38 -56.13 31.49
N THR A 482 -36.72 -56.07 31.33
CA THR A 482 -37.86 -56.68 32.09
C THR A 482 -38.92 -55.62 32.49
N PRO A 483 -40.24 -55.93 32.57
CA PRO A 483 -41.16 -56.32 31.50
C PRO A 483 -42.45 -55.44 31.43
N THR A 484 -43.19 -55.71 30.35
CA THR A 484 -44.57 -55.35 29.95
C THR A 484 -45.65 -55.33 31.04
N LEU A 485 -46.62 -54.41 30.91
CA LEU A 485 -48.07 -54.73 30.97
C LEU A 485 -48.92 -53.81 30.06
N THR A 486 -49.74 -54.49 29.25
CA THR A 486 -50.93 -54.13 28.44
C THR A 486 -52.06 -53.58 29.37
N SER A 487 -53.01 -52.71 29.03
CA SER A 487 -53.97 -52.66 27.91
C SER A 487 -54.76 -51.32 27.80
N THR A 488 -55.20 -51.03 26.57
CA THR A 488 -56.27 -50.17 25.97
C THR A 488 -57.60 -50.00 26.75
N PRO A 489 -58.63 -49.20 26.30
CA PRO A 489 -58.75 -47.96 25.49
C PRO A 489 -59.76 -46.88 26.06
N THR A 490 -59.97 -45.80 25.28
CA THR A 490 -61.23 -45.02 25.09
C THR A 490 -61.51 -43.79 26.01
N ASP A 491 -61.44 -42.56 25.50
CA ASP A 491 -62.57 -41.76 24.93
C ASP A 491 -62.20 -40.26 24.70
N ILE A 492 -62.74 -39.70 23.62
CA ILE A 492 -62.80 -38.28 23.17
C ILE A 492 -64.17 -37.72 23.63
N PRO A 493 -64.48 -36.41 23.89
CA PRO A 493 -63.98 -35.14 23.30
C PRO A 493 -63.65 -34.05 24.37
N THR A 494 -63.04 -32.90 24.06
CA THR A 494 -63.71 -31.66 23.59
C THR A 494 -62.68 -30.52 23.57
N LEU A 495 -62.71 -29.65 22.55
CA LEU A 495 -61.87 -28.46 22.38
C LEU A 495 -61.95 -27.46 23.55
N PRO A 496 -60.86 -26.71 23.83
CA PRO A 496 -61.02 -25.24 23.83
C PRO A 496 -59.79 -24.42 23.37
N SER A 497 -60.14 -23.25 22.83
CA SER A 497 -59.54 -21.91 23.01
C SER A 497 -58.13 -21.58 22.51
N THR A 498 -58.15 -20.71 21.50
CA THR A 498 -57.16 -19.70 21.14
C THR A 498 -56.77 -18.81 22.32
N VAL A 499 -55.47 -18.74 22.66
CA VAL A 499 -54.87 -17.59 23.38
C VAL A 499 -53.46 -17.31 22.86
N THR A 500 -53.26 -16.02 22.57
CA THR A 500 -52.10 -15.22 22.15
C THR A 500 -50.75 -15.55 22.85
N PRO A 501 -49.61 -15.43 22.15
CA PRO A 501 -48.29 -15.68 22.74
C PRO A 501 -47.83 -14.58 23.72
N THR A 502 -47.33 -15.05 24.88
CA THR A 502 -46.69 -14.30 25.97
C THR A 502 -45.25 -13.87 25.60
N PRO A 503 -44.76 -12.67 26.00
CA PRO A 503 -43.37 -12.27 25.80
C PRO A 503 -42.40 -12.91 26.84
N PRO A 504 -41.09 -13.01 26.54
CA PRO A 504 -40.10 -13.66 27.40
C PRO A 504 -39.68 -12.78 28.61
N PRO A 505 -39.12 -13.37 29.68
CA PRO A 505 -39.07 -12.76 31.01
C PRO A 505 -37.98 -11.68 31.17
N GLU A 506 -38.39 -10.57 31.81
CA GLU A 506 -37.62 -9.37 32.18
C GLU A 506 -36.57 -9.60 33.31
N SER A 507 -36.24 -10.85 33.65
CA SER A 507 -35.42 -11.17 34.83
C SER A 507 -33.92 -11.08 34.57
N ALA A 508 -33.44 -11.39 33.37
CA ALA A 508 -32.00 -11.39 33.05
C ALA A 508 -31.40 -9.98 32.88
N LEU A 509 -32.22 -8.99 32.45
CA LEU A 509 -31.77 -7.62 32.25
C LEU A 509 -31.60 -6.87 33.58
N ARG A 510 -32.51 -7.11 34.54
CA ARG A 510 -32.47 -6.49 35.88
C ARG A 510 -31.26 -6.95 36.71
N GLU A 511 -30.93 -8.24 36.69
CA GLU A 511 -29.70 -8.74 37.34
C GLU A 511 -28.43 -8.19 36.69
N ARG A 512 -28.42 -8.00 35.37
CA ARG A 512 -27.25 -7.50 34.65
C ARG A 512 -26.99 -6.01 34.94
N LEU A 513 -28.05 -5.21 35.08
CA LEU A 513 -27.95 -3.80 35.47
C LEU A 513 -27.51 -3.63 36.93
N GLN A 514 -28.02 -4.47 37.85
CA GLN A 514 -27.60 -4.43 39.26
C GLN A 514 -26.11 -4.75 39.47
N ARG A 515 -25.55 -5.68 38.68
CA ARG A 515 -24.12 -5.98 38.71
C ARG A 515 -23.25 -4.86 38.13
N ILE A 516 -23.75 -4.11 37.15
CA ILE A 516 -23.04 -2.95 36.58
C ILE A 516 -22.98 -1.81 37.60
N ASP A 517 -24.07 -1.53 38.30
CA ASP A 517 -24.11 -0.49 39.34
C ASP A 517 -23.25 -0.84 40.56
N GLN A 518 -23.22 -2.10 41.00
CA GLN A 518 -22.31 -2.54 42.06
C GLN A 518 -20.83 -2.40 41.67
N ARG A 519 -20.49 -2.71 40.42
CA ARG A 519 -19.11 -2.56 39.93
C ARG A 519 -18.70 -1.10 39.85
N ASN A 520 -19.59 -0.23 39.37
CA ASN A 520 -19.30 1.20 39.23
C ASN A 520 -19.17 1.89 40.60
N ASN A 521 -19.96 1.48 41.61
CA ASN A 521 -19.83 1.97 42.98
C ASN A 521 -18.53 1.51 43.66
N LEU A 522 -18.03 0.30 43.35
CA LEU A 522 -16.75 -0.18 43.88
C LEU A 522 -15.56 0.62 43.29
N PHE A 523 -15.61 0.94 41.99
CA PHE A 523 -14.59 1.79 41.37
C PHE A 523 -14.59 3.21 41.92
N ALA A 524 -15.76 3.80 42.18
CA ALA A 524 -15.86 5.12 42.80
C ALA A 524 -15.31 5.14 44.23
N LEU A 525 -15.48 4.06 44.99
CA LEU A 525 -14.94 3.92 46.35
C LEU A 525 -13.40 3.80 46.33
N ILE A 526 -12.86 2.95 45.46
CA ILE A 526 -11.40 2.78 45.30
C ILE A 526 -10.73 4.08 44.85
N PHE A 527 -11.38 4.83 43.94
CA PHE A 527 -10.85 6.09 43.45
C PHE A 527 -10.85 7.19 44.53
N ARG A 528 -11.87 7.21 45.42
CA ARG A 528 -11.88 8.11 46.57
C ARG A 528 -10.80 7.77 47.60
N GLU A 529 -10.59 6.49 47.90
CA GLU A 529 -9.54 6.03 48.81
C GLU A 529 -8.13 6.33 48.26
N MET A 530 -7.93 6.17 46.94
CA MET A 530 -6.66 6.55 46.30
C MET A 530 -6.40 8.06 46.36
N LEU A 531 -7.42 8.89 46.12
CA LEU A 531 -7.27 10.35 46.24
C LEU A 531 -7.00 10.79 47.68
N ALA A 532 -7.60 10.13 48.67
CA ALA A 532 -7.33 10.37 50.09
C ALA A 532 -5.90 9.96 50.47
N ALA A 533 -5.40 8.82 49.97
CA ALA A 533 -4.04 8.37 50.20
C ALA A 533 -2.99 9.29 49.55
N VAL A 534 -3.27 9.83 48.36
CA VAL A 534 -2.40 10.79 47.66
C VAL A 534 -2.40 12.16 48.37
N ALA A 535 -3.52 12.58 48.96
CA ALA A 535 -3.59 13.79 49.78
C ALA A 535 -2.80 13.63 51.09
N ALA A 536 -2.93 12.48 51.78
CA ALA A 536 -2.20 12.19 53.01
C ALA A 536 -0.67 12.13 52.79
N TYR A 537 -0.22 11.66 51.62
CA TYR A 537 1.20 11.63 51.28
C TYR A 537 1.80 13.02 50.99
N ARG A 538 0.95 14.01 50.67
CA ARG A 538 1.37 15.40 50.40
C ARG A 538 1.57 16.22 51.67
N ASP A 539 0.94 15.83 52.78
CA ASP A 539 0.97 16.55 54.05
C ASP A 539 2.01 15.99 55.06
N GLU A 540 2.67 14.86 54.75
CA GLU A 540 3.73 14.25 55.59
C GLU A 540 5.15 14.27 54.97
N ALA A 541 5.38 15.11 53.95
CA ALA A 541 6.73 15.37 53.46
C ALA A 541 7.40 16.51 54.27
N PRO A 542 8.55 16.27 54.93
CA PRO A 542 9.33 17.33 55.58
C PRO A 542 9.99 18.30 54.59
#